data_AF-A0A2U1QRQ2-F1
#
_entry.id   AF-A0A2U1QRQ2-F1
#
_cell.length_a   1.000
_cell.length_b   1.000
_cell.length_c   1.000
_cell.angle_alpha   90.00
_cell.angle_beta   90.00
_cell.angle_gamma   90.00
#
_symmetry.space_group_name_H-M   'P 1'
#
loop_
_entity.id
_entity.type
_entity.pdbx_description
1 polymer ?
#
loop_
_entity_poly.entity_id
_entity_poly.type
_entity_poly.pdbx_seq_one_letter_code
_entity_poly.pdbx_strand_id
1 'polypeptide(L)'
;MKKVILGLVFFISTIPFVQAQTIRIDFERYGGKEFIYLFDKGDKKDTIATGTLDAKGKTALELPKEKKGYAGMSHLLVRDGGTADFIVNKENLTIYSTEEQFTPESIKFKDSPENEFLNERLKTNNALLGKVIMLEYAFSIYKKEDAFYPALEKEKEIINEQLRIKKSNKDQSKLYAAKVTDIYDFLLGAGGSVNQPLEEKAKEANLFVKEKLDIEALYTSGYWAPVIDSWMQLQQNIIKDDKILLEDTKQILSRIKDGNVYAAFAEKIILLYTKMGKDDLVNSLTAYVSKSDLLVKPDKNLRTVLSGPSIGAAAPALQISKGKKWINKKTVLFFYESGCNNCENEIHQLIGNYQIIKEKGYEVISVAADITNEAGEHSHDFPWAEQLCDYKGFAGPNFQNYGIIGTPMFFVIDNKGKITGRFARLVDTGILSNAHTMTKQE
;
A
#
# COMPACT_ATOMS: atom_id res chain seq x y z
N MET A 1 -73.85 -25.27 30.52
CA MET A 1 -72.43 -25.64 30.72
C MET A 1 -71.74 -25.72 29.36
N LYS A 2 -70.92 -24.73 28.99
CA LYS A 2 -69.97 -24.83 27.87
C LYS A 2 -68.62 -24.34 28.41
N LYS A 3 -67.66 -25.25 28.55
CA LYS A 3 -66.29 -24.93 28.97
C LYS A 3 -65.48 -24.58 27.71
N VAL A 4 -64.98 -23.36 27.65
CA VAL A 4 -63.98 -22.93 26.66
C VAL A 4 -62.61 -23.25 27.24
N ILE A 5 -61.85 -24.10 26.55
CA ILE A 5 -60.45 -24.40 26.87
C ILE A 5 -59.59 -23.43 26.07
N LEU A 6 -58.88 -22.54 26.77
CA LEU A 6 -57.91 -21.62 26.18
C LEU A 6 -56.54 -22.32 26.16
N GLY A 7 -56.06 -22.70 24.98
CA GLY A 7 -54.72 -23.26 24.79
C GLY A 7 -53.68 -22.16 24.71
N LEU A 8 -52.75 -22.13 25.67
CA LEU A 8 -51.55 -21.28 25.62
C LEU A 8 -50.51 -21.94 24.71
N VAL A 9 -50.19 -21.30 23.59
CA VAL A 9 -49.05 -21.67 22.73
C VAL A 9 -47.82 -20.90 23.20
N PHE A 10 -46.84 -21.61 23.78
CA PHE A 10 -45.53 -21.07 24.09
C PHE A 10 -44.68 -21.01 22.81
N PHE A 11 -44.42 -19.81 22.30
CA PHE A 11 -43.40 -19.57 21.28
C PHE A 11 -42.02 -19.65 21.95
N ILE A 12 -41.33 -20.78 21.82
CA ILE A 12 -39.92 -20.89 22.17
C ILE A 12 -39.12 -20.24 21.04
N SER A 13 -38.74 -18.98 21.26
CA SER A 13 -37.76 -18.29 20.43
C SER A 13 -36.38 -18.89 20.72
N THR A 14 -35.91 -19.79 19.85
CA THR A 14 -34.51 -20.20 19.83
C THR A 14 -33.69 -19.06 19.25
N ILE A 15 -33.16 -18.19 20.11
CA ILE A 15 -32.10 -17.27 19.72
C ILE A 15 -30.87 -18.13 19.40
N PRO A 16 -30.36 -18.15 18.16
CA PRO A 16 -29.13 -18.89 17.87
C PRO A 16 -28.01 -18.28 18.71
N PHE A 17 -27.48 -19.06 19.66
CA PHE A 17 -26.22 -18.78 20.32
C PHE A 17 -25.13 -18.82 19.25
N VAL A 18 -24.74 -17.66 18.73
CA VAL A 18 -23.63 -17.57 17.78
C VAL A 18 -22.34 -17.74 18.58
N GLN A 19 -21.78 -18.95 18.56
CA GLN A 19 -20.51 -19.28 19.21
C GLN A 19 -19.36 -18.50 18.54
N ALA A 20 -18.40 -18.03 19.34
CA ALA A 20 -17.19 -17.38 18.83
C ALA A 20 -16.32 -18.38 18.07
N GLN A 21 -15.62 -17.90 17.03
CA GLN A 21 -14.70 -18.73 16.25
C GLN A 21 -13.56 -19.19 17.16
N THR A 22 -13.28 -20.50 17.15
CA THR A 22 -12.27 -21.15 17.97
C THR A 22 -11.14 -21.68 17.08
N ILE A 23 -9.91 -21.30 17.40
CA ILE A 23 -8.70 -21.79 16.75
C ILE A 23 -7.99 -22.70 17.74
N ARG A 24 -7.89 -23.98 17.42
CA ARG A 24 -7.17 -24.96 18.24
C ARG A 24 -5.75 -25.08 17.75
N ILE A 25 -4.80 -25.06 18.68
CA ILE A 25 -3.37 -25.12 18.39
C ILE A 25 -2.82 -26.39 19.03
N ASP A 26 -2.05 -27.16 18.25
CA ASP A 26 -1.40 -28.39 18.68
C ASP A 26 0.03 -28.47 18.13
N PHE A 27 0.97 -27.87 18.87
CA PHE A 27 2.38 -27.79 18.49
C PHE A 27 3.23 -28.57 19.48
N GLU A 28 3.24 -29.91 19.33
CA GLU A 28 3.71 -30.87 20.33
C GLU A 28 5.12 -30.56 20.91
N ARG A 29 6.02 -30.00 20.09
CA ARG A 29 7.40 -29.68 20.48
C ARG A 29 7.58 -28.35 21.21
N TYR A 30 6.52 -27.56 21.36
CA TYR A 30 6.55 -26.19 21.88
C TYR A 30 5.83 -26.02 23.22
N GLY A 31 5.76 -27.10 24.02
CA GLY A 31 5.17 -27.06 25.34
C GLY A 31 5.79 -25.99 26.24
N GLY A 32 4.94 -25.19 26.90
CA GLY A 32 5.36 -24.08 27.77
C GLY A 32 5.97 -22.87 27.05
N LYS A 33 5.96 -22.82 25.71
CA LYS A 33 6.45 -21.66 24.95
C LYS A 33 5.40 -20.56 24.87
N GLU A 34 5.86 -19.33 24.89
CA GLU A 34 5.03 -18.14 24.70
C GLU A 34 4.63 -17.99 23.23
N PHE A 35 3.45 -17.42 23.01
CA PHE A 35 2.97 -17.07 21.68
C PHE A 35 2.39 -15.65 21.61
N ILE A 36 2.43 -15.08 20.40
CA ILE A 36 1.75 -13.84 20.02
C ILE A 36 0.90 -14.12 18.78
N TYR A 37 -0.38 -13.77 18.84
CA TYR A 37 -1.34 -13.96 17.77
C TYR A 37 -1.75 -12.61 17.15
N LEU A 38 -1.57 -12.48 15.83
CA LEU A 38 -1.70 -11.21 15.09
C LEU A 38 -2.62 -11.33 13.89
N PHE A 39 -3.29 -10.22 13.54
CA PHE A 39 -3.99 -10.02 12.27
C PHE A 39 -3.34 -8.94 11.42
N ASP A 40 -3.45 -9.08 10.09
CA ASP A 40 -3.08 -8.05 9.13
C ASP A 40 -4.17 -7.02 8.93
N LYS A 41 -3.74 -5.75 8.81
CA LYS A 41 -4.57 -4.59 8.50
C LYS A 41 -3.77 -3.56 7.70
N GLY A 42 -3.73 -3.76 6.38
CA GLY A 42 -2.93 -2.95 5.47
C GLY A 42 -1.45 -3.06 5.84
N ASP A 43 -0.81 -1.92 6.10
CA ASP A 43 0.59 -1.86 6.55
C ASP A 43 0.78 -2.13 8.05
N LYS A 44 -0.29 -2.40 8.80
CA LYS A 44 -0.27 -2.58 10.25
C LYS A 44 -0.63 -4.01 10.64
N LYS A 45 -0.20 -4.41 11.84
CA LYS A 45 -0.65 -5.63 12.50
C LYS A 45 -1.38 -5.30 13.80
N ASP A 46 -2.41 -6.09 14.11
CA ASP A 46 -3.22 -5.95 15.31
C ASP A 46 -2.96 -7.13 16.23
N THR A 47 -2.54 -6.89 17.47
CA THR A 47 -2.30 -7.97 18.43
C THR A 47 -3.62 -8.44 19.02
N ILE A 48 -3.96 -9.71 18.75
CA ILE A 48 -5.25 -10.29 19.10
C ILE A 48 -5.19 -11.02 20.43
N ALA A 49 -4.13 -11.80 20.64
CA ALA A 49 -3.91 -12.52 21.88
C ALA A 49 -2.41 -12.75 22.12
N THR A 50 -2.06 -12.90 23.39
CA THR A 50 -0.77 -13.42 23.82
C THR A 50 -1.01 -14.50 24.86
N GLY A 51 -0.06 -15.40 25.03
CA GLY A 51 -0.19 -16.45 26.04
C GLY A 51 0.94 -17.44 26.01
N THR A 52 0.70 -18.60 26.62
CA THR A 52 1.66 -19.69 26.70
C THR A 52 0.95 -20.98 26.31
N LEU A 53 1.61 -21.82 25.51
CA LEU A 53 1.15 -23.16 25.21
C LEU A 53 1.23 -24.02 26.47
N ASP A 54 0.30 -24.97 26.64
CA ASP A 54 0.35 -25.90 27.76
C ASP A 54 1.59 -26.80 27.72
N ALA A 55 1.79 -27.66 28.72
CA ALA A 55 2.95 -28.56 28.77
C ALA A 55 3.05 -29.53 27.58
N LYS A 56 1.97 -29.72 26.81
CA LYS A 56 1.89 -30.56 25.62
C LYS A 56 1.91 -29.73 24.32
N GLY A 57 2.13 -28.43 24.39
CA GLY A 57 2.18 -27.55 23.22
C GLY A 57 0.80 -27.15 22.68
N LYS A 58 -0.26 -27.26 23.49
CA LYS A 58 -1.64 -27.03 23.05
C LYS A 58 -2.25 -25.78 23.66
N THR A 59 -3.19 -25.18 22.92
CA THR A 59 -4.11 -24.16 23.46
C THR A 59 -5.33 -24.01 22.54
N ALA A 60 -6.33 -23.28 22.99
CA ALA A 60 -7.47 -22.87 22.18
C ALA A 60 -7.67 -21.36 22.30
N LEU A 61 -7.74 -20.68 21.15
CA LEU A 61 -7.97 -19.25 21.07
C LEU A 61 -9.42 -19.01 20.64
N GLU A 62 -10.17 -18.27 21.45
CA GLU A 62 -11.46 -17.72 21.05
C GLU A 62 -11.26 -16.30 20.54
N LEU A 63 -11.77 -16.00 19.35
CA LEU A 63 -11.66 -14.65 18.81
C LEU A 63 -12.45 -13.64 19.67
N PRO A 64 -11.86 -12.47 20.01
CA PRO A 64 -12.58 -11.41 20.70
C PRO A 64 -13.84 -11.00 19.95
N LYS A 65 -14.89 -10.61 20.68
CA LYS A 65 -16.19 -10.25 20.10
C LYS A 65 -16.08 -9.10 19.09
N GLU A 66 -15.13 -8.19 19.30
CA GLU A 66 -14.85 -7.03 18.45
C GLU A 66 -14.23 -7.43 17.11
N LYS A 67 -13.70 -8.64 16.99
CA LYS A 67 -13.14 -9.21 15.76
C LYS A 67 -14.10 -10.20 15.09
N LYS A 68 -15.35 -10.27 15.56
CA LYS A 68 -16.34 -11.19 15.01
C LYS A 68 -16.54 -10.94 13.52
N GLY A 69 -16.39 -12.00 12.74
CA GLY A 69 -16.55 -11.95 11.28
C GLY A 69 -15.29 -11.58 10.50
N TYR A 70 -14.13 -11.46 11.16
CA TYR A 70 -12.84 -11.34 10.50
C TYR A 70 -12.64 -12.49 9.50
N ALA A 71 -12.18 -12.11 8.31
CA ALA A 71 -11.73 -13.02 7.26
C ALA A 71 -10.38 -12.48 6.76
N GLY A 72 -9.31 -13.24 6.94
CA GLY A 72 -7.98 -12.75 6.65
C GLY A 72 -6.84 -13.69 7.01
N MET A 73 -5.65 -13.31 6.59
CA MET A 73 -4.40 -13.90 7.03
C MET A 73 -4.18 -13.60 8.52
N SER A 74 -3.64 -14.59 9.23
CA SER A 74 -3.31 -14.53 10.64
C SER A 74 -1.92 -15.10 10.87
N HIS A 75 -1.25 -14.59 11.90
CA HIS A 75 0.09 -15.02 12.26
C HIS A 75 0.12 -15.46 13.71
N LEU A 76 0.63 -16.66 13.95
CA LEU A 76 0.93 -17.13 15.29
C LEU A 76 2.45 -17.28 15.44
N LEU A 77 3.05 -16.35 16.16
CA LEU A 77 4.47 -16.35 16.47
C LEU A 77 4.67 -17.16 17.74
N VAL A 78 5.48 -18.20 17.69
CA VAL A 78 5.79 -19.07 18.83
C VAL A 78 7.27 -18.94 19.16
N ARG A 79 7.58 -18.72 20.44
CA ARG A 79 8.97 -18.59 20.90
C ARG A 79 9.75 -19.86 20.56
N ASP A 80 10.89 -19.67 19.91
CA ASP A 80 11.80 -20.72 19.42
C ASP A 80 11.25 -21.59 18.27
N GLY A 81 10.02 -21.33 17.78
CA GLY A 81 9.39 -22.10 16.68
C GLY A 81 9.23 -21.36 15.37
N GLY A 82 9.21 -20.03 15.41
CA GLY A 82 8.96 -19.19 14.24
C GLY A 82 7.49 -18.80 14.13
N THR A 83 7.02 -18.59 12.90
CA THR A 83 5.66 -18.11 12.62
C THR A 83 4.86 -19.17 11.88
N ALA A 84 3.66 -19.46 12.36
CA ALA A 84 2.65 -20.20 11.61
C ALA A 84 1.65 -19.22 10.98
N ASP A 85 1.62 -19.18 9.66
CA ASP A 85 0.72 -18.33 8.86
C ASP A 85 -0.50 -19.13 8.41
N PHE A 86 -1.69 -18.57 8.59
CA PHE A 86 -2.93 -19.24 8.21
C PHE A 86 -4.10 -18.28 8.03
N ILE A 87 -5.03 -18.66 7.16
CA ILE A 87 -6.30 -17.96 6.96
C ILE A 87 -7.28 -18.34 8.05
N VAL A 88 -8.02 -17.35 8.50
CA VAL A 88 -9.16 -17.49 9.40
C VAL A 88 -10.36 -16.88 8.69
N ASN A 89 -11.45 -17.65 8.52
CA ASN A 89 -12.69 -17.14 7.92
C ASN A 89 -13.92 -17.80 8.54
N LYS A 90 -14.32 -17.34 9.73
CA LYS A 90 -15.56 -17.75 10.44
C LYS A 90 -15.68 -19.26 10.77
N GLU A 91 -14.69 -20.08 10.42
CA GLU A 91 -14.60 -21.51 10.67
C GLU A 91 -13.85 -21.86 11.96
N ASN A 92 -14.29 -22.89 12.67
CA ASN A 92 -13.46 -23.46 13.74
C ASN A 92 -12.42 -24.36 13.10
N LEU A 93 -11.14 -24.10 13.34
CA LEU A 93 -10.05 -24.89 12.76
C LEU A 93 -9.08 -25.40 13.82
N THR A 94 -8.28 -26.40 13.43
CA THR A 94 -7.11 -26.83 14.19
C THR A 94 -5.86 -26.63 13.33
N ILE A 95 -4.86 -25.95 13.90
CA ILE A 95 -3.51 -25.86 13.35
C ILE A 95 -2.59 -26.75 14.18
N TYR A 96 -1.75 -27.54 13.52
CA TYR A 96 -0.87 -28.47 14.22
C TYR A 96 0.45 -28.70 13.49
N SER A 97 1.48 -29.08 14.24
CA SER A 97 2.79 -29.45 13.73
C SER A 97 3.51 -30.37 14.72
N THR A 98 4.19 -31.37 14.17
CA THR A 98 5.04 -32.33 14.90
C THR A 98 6.53 -32.07 14.68
N GLU A 99 6.86 -31.10 13.83
CA GLU A 99 8.22 -30.78 13.41
C GLU A 99 8.91 -29.80 14.35
N GLU A 100 10.24 -29.80 14.34
CA GLU A 100 11.08 -28.95 15.20
C GLU A 100 11.19 -27.50 14.71
N GLN A 101 10.87 -27.25 13.44
CA GLN A 101 10.93 -25.93 12.83
C GLN A 101 9.66 -25.71 12.00
N PHE A 102 9.07 -24.53 12.11
CA PHE A 102 7.94 -24.17 11.27
C PHE A 102 8.40 -23.86 9.85
N THR A 103 8.03 -24.75 8.92
CA THR A 103 8.00 -24.52 7.48
C THR A 103 6.55 -24.52 6.97
N PRO A 104 6.28 -23.97 5.77
CA PRO A 104 4.96 -24.05 5.14
C PRO A 104 4.41 -25.48 5.05
N GLU A 105 5.28 -26.48 4.87
CA GLU A 105 4.89 -27.89 4.80
C GLU A 105 4.69 -28.52 6.17
N SER A 106 5.36 -28.02 7.21
CA SER A 106 5.27 -28.56 8.57
C SER A 106 3.94 -28.22 9.25
N ILE A 107 3.36 -27.06 8.93
CA ILE A 107 2.09 -26.62 9.51
C ILE A 107 0.95 -27.31 8.76
N LYS A 108 0.14 -28.05 9.50
CA LYS A 108 -1.01 -28.79 9.00
C LYS A 108 -2.30 -28.23 9.56
N PHE A 109 -3.37 -28.47 8.81
CA PHE A 109 -4.69 -27.93 9.07
C PHE A 109 -5.71 -29.04 9.14
N LYS A 110 -6.70 -28.86 10.01
CA LYS A 110 -7.89 -29.70 10.08
C LYS A 110 -9.12 -28.81 10.25
N ASP A 111 -10.20 -29.21 9.58
CA ASP A 111 -11.47 -28.47 9.57
C ASP A 111 -11.28 -27.05 9.01
N SER A 112 -10.39 -26.88 8.03
CA SER A 112 -10.03 -25.58 7.46
C SER A 112 -10.01 -25.57 5.94
N PRO A 113 -11.19 -25.50 5.30
CA PRO A 113 -11.31 -25.42 3.84
C PRO A 113 -10.46 -24.31 3.21
N GLU A 114 -10.31 -23.17 3.90
CA GLU A 114 -9.49 -22.05 3.43
C GLU A 114 -8.02 -22.43 3.27
N ASN A 115 -7.40 -22.96 4.33
CA ASN A 115 -5.98 -23.29 4.34
C ASN A 115 -5.67 -24.54 3.52
N GLU A 116 -6.56 -25.53 3.53
CA GLU A 116 -6.45 -26.73 2.70
C GLU A 116 -6.45 -26.35 1.21
N PHE A 117 -7.39 -25.49 0.79
CA PHE A 117 -7.45 -24.95 -0.57
C PHE A 117 -6.19 -24.15 -0.92
N LEU A 118 -5.76 -23.25 -0.03
CA LEU A 118 -4.58 -22.42 -0.27
C LEU A 118 -3.33 -23.28 -0.49
N ASN A 119 -3.09 -24.25 0.38
CA ASN A 119 -1.92 -25.13 0.32
C ASN A 119 -1.88 -25.95 -0.99
N GLU A 120 -3.00 -26.55 -1.38
CA GLU A 120 -3.08 -27.29 -2.64
C GLU A 120 -2.83 -26.37 -3.84
N ARG A 121 -3.42 -25.17 -3.81
CA ARG A 121 -3.31 -24.20 -4.89
C ARG A 121 -1.90 -23.63 -5.03
N LEU A 122 -1.25 -23.26 -3.93
CA LEU A 122 0.12 -22.77 -3.96
C LEU A 122 1.09 -23.84 -4.45
N LYS A 123 0.92 -25.10 -4.00
CA LYS A 123 1.73 -26.23 -4.47
C LYS A 123 1.63 -26.42 -5.98
N THR A 124 0.41 -26.45 -6.52
CA THR A 124 0.18 -26.63 -7.96
C THR A 124 0.64 -25.42 -8.77
N ASN A 125 0.41 -24.20 -8.29
CA ASN A 125 0.85 -22.97 -8.95
C ASN A 125 2.38 -22.84 -9.00
N ASN A 126 3.07 -23.11 -7.89
CA ASN A 126 4.53 -23.02 -7.84
C ASN A 126 5.19 -24.04 -8.76
N ALA A 127 4.63 -25.26 -8.87
CA ALA A 127 5.11 -26.26 -9.81
C ALA A 127 4.97 -25.80 -11.27
N LEU A 128 3.83 -25.21 -11.64
CA LEU A 128 3.60 -24.67 -12.98
C LEU A 128 4.54 -23.49 -13.28
N LEU A 129 4.71 -22.56 -12.33
CA LEU A 129 5.62 -21.43 -12.49
C LEU A 129 7.07 -21.89 -12.65
N GLY A 130 7.52 -22.88 -11.87
CA GLY A 130 8.85 -23.47 -12.01
C GLY A 130 9.10 -24.02 -13.42
N LYS A 131 8.09 -24.64 -14.03
CA LYS A 131 8.17 -25.09 -15.42
C LYS A 131 8.26 -23.94 -16.42
N VAL A 132 7.49 -22.87 -16.22
CA VAL A 132 7.56 -21.66 -17.05
C VAL A 132 8.98 -21.08 -17.00
N ILE A 133 9.51 -20.82 -15.81
CA ILE A 133 10.84 -20.23 -15.62
C ILE A 133 11.93 -21.11 -16.26
N MET A 134 11.86 -22.43 -16.04
CA MET A 134 12.80 -23.37 -16.64
C MET A 134 12.77 -23.29 -18.17
N LEU A 135 11.57 -23.23 -18.74
CA LEU A 135 11.39 -23.19 -20.18
C LEU A 135 11.80 -21.83 -20.79
N GLU A 136 11.49 -20.71 -20.14
CA GLU A 136 11.97 -19.38 -20.54
C GLU A 136 13.50 -19.34 -20.55
N TYR A 137 14.14 -19.88 -19.50
CA TYR A 137 15.59 -20.01 -19.45
C TYR A 137 16.14 -20.94 -20.54
N ALA A 138 15.51 -22.10 -20.78
CA ALA A 138 15.92 -23.03 -21.83
C ALA A 138 15.87 -22.38 -23.21
N PHE A 139 14.83 -21.61 -23.54
CA PHE A 139 14.75 -20.86 -24.79
C PHE A 139 15.78 -19.72 -24.91
N SER A 140 16.35 -19.26 -23.80
CA SER A 140 17.44 -18.26 -23.82
C SER A 140 18.80 -18.84 -24.19
N ILE A 141 18.99 -20.16 -24.05
CA ILE A 141 20.26 -20.86 -24.27
C ILE A 141 20.24 -21.81 -25.47
N TYR A 142 19.13 -22.51 -25.72
CA TYR A 142 18.98 -23.44 -26.83
C TYR A 142 18.48 -22.72 -28.09
N LYS A 143 19.15 -22.98 -29.21
CA LYS A 143 18.83 -22.43 -30.52
C LYS A 143 17.97 -23.41 -31.32
N LYS A 144 17.34 -22.91 -32.39
CA LYS A 144 16.42 -23.72 -33.23
C LYS A 144 17.08 -24.93 -33.87
N GLU A 145 18.40 -24.87 -34.05
CA GLU A 145 19.20 -25.93 -34.65
C GLU A 145 19.54 -27.05 -33.66
N ASP A 146 19.38 -26.82 -32.35
CA ASP A 146 19.69 -27.80 -31.32
C ASP A 146 18.65 -28.93 -31.29
N ALA A 147 19.11 -30.16 -31.15
CA ALA A 147 18.26 -31.36 -31.17
C ALA A 147 17.19 -31.37 -30.05
N PHE A 148 17.41 -30.63 -28.95
CA PHE A 148 16.45 -30.52 -27.85
C PHE A 148 15.35 -29.47 -28.09
N TYR A 149 15.54 -28.53 -29.02
CA TYR A 149 14.62 -27.42 -29.25
C TYR A 149 13.17 -27.84 -29.58
N PRO A 150 12.92 -28.88 -30.43
CA PRO A 150 11.55 -29.33 -30.69
C PRO A 150 10.83 -29.86 -29.45
N ALA A 151 11.56 -30.44 -28.49
CA ALA A 151 10.98 -30.89 -27.23
C ALA A 151 10.56 -29.69 -26.34
N LEU A 152 11.34 -28.60 -26.37
CA LEU A 152 10.99 -27.36 -25.67
C LEU A 152 9.72 -26.72 -26.26
N GLU A 153 9.58 -26.69 -27.60
CA GLU A 153 8.36 -26.17 -28.24
C GLU A 153 7.12 -26.98 -27.85
N LYS A 154 7.22 -28.31 -27.82
CA LYS A 154 6.12 -29.17 -27.37
C LYS A 154 5.74 -28.91 -25.91
N GLU A 155 6.72 -28.80 -25.02
CA GLU A 155 6.45 -28.49 -23.61
C GLU A 155 5.86 -27.09 -23.44
N LYS A 156 6.26 -26.12 -24.27
CA LYS A 156 5.68 -24.77 -24.31
C LYS A 156 4.18 -24.81 -24.60
N GLU A 157 3.75 -25.58 -25.59
CA GLU A 157 2.33 -25.73 -25.92
C GLU A 157 1.54 -26.33 -24.75
N ILE A 158 2.07 -27.36 -24.11
CA ILE A 158 1.46 -28.00 -22.94
C ILE A 158 1.32 -27.02 -21.78
N ILE A 159 2.38 -26.29 -21.45
CA ILE A 159 2.38 -25.31 -20.36
C ILE A 159 1.44 -24.14 -20.67
N ASN A 160 1.44 -23.64 -21.90
CA ASN A 160 0.52 -22.57 -22.31
C ASN A 160 -0.94 -23.00 -22.19
N GLU A 161 -1.27 -24.25 -22.53
CA GLU A 161 -2.62 -24.77 -22.33
C GLU A 161 -2.97 -24.88 -20.84
N GLN A 162 -2.04 -25.31 -19.99
CA GLN A 162 -2.23 -25.33 -18.53
C GLN A 162 -2.47 -23.92 -17.96
N LEU A 163 -1.71 -22.91 -18.42
CA LEU A 163 -1.90 -21.51 -18.05
C LEU A 163 -3.26 -20.98 -18.53
N ARG A 164 -3.68 -21.32 -19.75
CA ARG A 164 -4.99 -20.96 -20.30
C ARG A 164 -6.13 -21.57 -19.49
N ILE A 165 -6.05 -22.87 -19.17
CA ILE A 165 -7.03 -23.57 -18.34
C ILE A 165 -7.10 -22.93 -16.96
N LYS A 166 -5.95 -22.65 -16.31
CA LYS A 166 -5.89 -21.95 -15.02
C LYS A 166 -6.59 -20.59 -15.09
N LYS A 167 -6.33 -19.80 -16.13
CA LYS A 167 -6.97 -18.49 -16.36
C LYS A 167 -8.47 -18.59 -16.65
N SER A 168 -8.94 -19.69 -17.25
CA SER A 168 -10.37 -19.93 -17.52
C SER A 168 -11.14 -20.47 -16.32
N ASN A 169 -10.50 -21.26 -15.46
CA ASN A 169 -11.09 -21.85 -14.25
C ASN A 169 -11.08 -20.87 -13.06
N LYS A 170 -10.92 -19.57 -13.33
CA LYS A 170 -10.52 -18.58 -12.33
C LYS A 170 -11.62 -18.17 -11.35
N ASP A 171 -12.84 -18.69 -11.44
CA ASP A 171 -13.92 -18.27 -10.51
C ASP A 171 -15.03 -19.31 -10.33
N GLN A 172 -14.96 -20.07 -9.24
CA GLN A 172 -16.15 -20.67 -8.61
C GLN A 172 -16.07 -20.66 -7.08
N SER A 173 -14.85 -20.60 -6.52
CA SER A 173 -14.68 -20.65 -5.08
C SER A 173 -15.01 -19.31 -4.44
N LYS A 174 -15.92 -19.33 -3.46
CA LYS A 174 -16.25 -18.16 -2.63
C LYS A 174 -15.29 -18.01 -1.43
N LEU A 175 -14.28 -18.87 -1.34
CA LEU A 175 -13.29 -18.87 -0.27
C LEU A 175 -12.44 -17.60 -0.30
N TYR A 176 -12.03 -17.14 0.86
CA TYR A 176 -11.08 -16.03 0.99
C TYR A 176 -9.72 -16.40 0.37
N ALA A 177 -9.28 -17.65 0.53
CA ALA A 177 -8.05 -18.21 -0.03
C ALA A 177 -7.96 -18.11 -1.55
N ALA A 178 -9.10 -18.14 -2.26
CA ALA A 178 -9.12 -17.94 -3.71
C ALA A 178 -8.66 -16.52 -4.07
N LYS A 179 -9.10 -15.51 -3.31
CA LYS A 179 -8.67 -14.11 -3.48
C LYS A 179 -7.19 -13.92 -3.12
N VAL A 180 -6.71 -14.61 -2.09
CA VAL A 180 -5.27 -14.62 -1.72
C VAL A 180 -4.43 -15.25 -2.82
N THR A 181 -4.94 -16.30 -3.48
CA THR A 181 -4.25 -16.90 -4.63
C THR A 181 -4.12 -15.91 -5.78
N ASP A 182 -5.16 -15.11 -6.08
CA ASP A 182 -5.09 -14.09 -7.12
C ASP A 182 -4.06 -13.00 -6.80
N ILE A 183 -3.99 -12.58 -5.53
CA ILE A 183 -2.97 -11.66 -5.04
C ILE A 183 -1.56 -12.24 -5.24
N TYR A 184 -1.37 -13.50 -4.87
CA TYR A 184 -0.08 -14.18 -5.00
C TYR A 184 0.32 -14.36 -6.48
N ASP A 185 -0.63 -14.75 -7.35
CA ASP A 185 -0.41 -14.87 -8.80
C ASP A 185 0.04 -13.53 -9.42
N PHE A 186 -0.53 -12.40 -8.97
CA PHE A 186 -0.07 -11.07 -9.38
C PHE A 186 1.37 -10.78 -8.95
N LEU A 187 1.71 -11.07 -7.67
CA LEU A 187 3.06 -10.82 -7.14
C LEU A 187 4.14 -11.65 -7.82
N LEU A 188 3.80 -12.88 -8.22
CA LEU A 188 4.72 -13.74 -8.96
C LEU A 188 4.99 -13.25 -10.40
N GLY A 189 4.17 -12.34 -10.92
CA GLY A 189 4.34 -11.81 -12.28
C GLY A 189 4.19 -12.88 -13.37
N ALA A 190 3.48 -13.97 -13.08
CA ALA A 190 3.27 -15.05 -14.03
C ALA A 190 2.41 -14.55 -15.20
N GLY A 191 2.97 -14.54 -16.40
CA GLY A 191 2.25 -14.17 -17.62
C GLY A 191 1.17 -15.20 -17.99
N GLY A 192 0.31 -14.84 -18.94
CA GLY A 192 -0.67 -15.76 -19.52
C GLY A 192 -0.05 -16.83 -20.43
N SER A 193 1.22 -16.66 -20.81
CA SER A 193 1.98 -17.60 -21.65
C SER A 193 3.49 -17.49 -21.41
N VAL A 194 4.20 -18.55 -21.79
CA VAL A 194 5.67 -18.61 -21.76
C VAL A 194 6.25 -17.61 -22.76
N ASN A 195 7.25 -16.83 -22.33
CA ASN A 195 7.89 -15.77 -23.12
C ASN A 195 6.93 -14.66 -23.57
N GLN A 196 5.85 -14.41 -22.82
CA GLN A 196 4.97 -13.28 -23.09
C GLN A 196 5.75 -11.94 -22.99
N PRO A 197 5.57 -11.00 -23.94
CA PRO A 197 6.20 -9.68 -23.87
C PRO A 197 5.91 -8.94 -22.57
N LEU A 198 6.89 -8.19 -22.07
CA LEU A 198 6.78 -7.48 -20.79
C LEU A 198 5.64 -6.46 -20.79
N GLU A 199 5.45 -5.74 -21.89
CA GLU A 199 4.41 -4.73 -22.04
C GLU A 199 3.00 -5.35 -22.02
N GLU A 200 2.84 -6.55 -22.58
CA GLU A 200 1.58 -7.30 -22.52
C GLU A 200 1.31 -7.82 -21.11
N LYS A 201 2.32 -8.42 -20.46
CA LYS A 201 2.24 -8.84 -19.05
C LYS A 201 1.83 -7.65 -18.17
N ALA A 202 2.42 -6.48 -18.39
CA ALA A 202 2.13 -5.27 -17.63
C ALA A 202 0.70 -4.76 -17.84
N LYS A 203 0.20 -4.77 -19.08
CA LYS A 203 -1.20 -4.40 -19.38
C LYS A 203 -2.21 -5.34 -18.71
N GLU A 204 -1.95 -6.64 -18.75
CA GLU A 204 -2.81 -7.64 -18.08
C GLU A 204 -2.80 -7.46 -16.56
N ALA A 205 -1.63 -7.28 -15.97
CA ALA A 205 -1.46 -7.09 -14.53
C ALA A 205 -2.12 -5.77 -14.07
N ASN A 206 -1.96 -4.68 -14.83
CA ASN A 206 -2.65 -3.43 -14.52
C ASN A 206 -4.17 -3.57 -14.59
N LEU A 207 -4.69 -4.23 -15.64
CA LEU A 207 -6.12 -4.49 -15.79
C LEU A 207 -6.67 -5.31 -14.62
N PHE A 208 -5.92 -6.32 -14.16
CA PHE A 208 -6.28 -7.10 -13.00
C PHE A 208 -6.39 -6.23 -11.73
N VAL A 209 -5.36 -5.45 -11.40
CA VAL A 209 -5.39 -4.56 -10.22
C VAL A 209 -6.55 -3.58 -10.30
N LYS A 210 -6.73 -2.98 -11.47
CA LYS A 210 -7.73 -1.95 -11.74
C LYS A 210 -9.16 -2.45 -11.65
N GLU A 211 -9.45 -3.65 -12.16
CA GLU A 211 -10.84 -4.13 -12.36
C GLU A 211 -11.23 -5.31 -11.49
N LYS A 212 -10.29 -6.17 -11.11
CA LYS A 212 -10.58 -7.50 -10.55
C LYS A 212 -10.06 -7.71 -9.14
N LEU A 213 -8.92 -7.12 -8.80
CA LEU A 213 -8.33 -7.26 -7.47
C LEU A 213 -9.33 -6.80 -6.41
N ASP A 214 -9.55 -7.67 -5.43
CA ASP A 214 -10.35 -7.39 -4.24
C ASP A 214 -9.46 -6.68 -3.20
N ILE A 215 -9.63 -5.37 -3.11
CA ILE A 215 -8.82 -4.51 -2.23
C ILE A 215 -9.13 -4.77 -0.75
N GLU A 216 -10.36 -5.18 -0.42
CA GLU A 216 -10.73 -5.51 0.96
C GLU A 216 -10.07 -6.83 1.40
N ALA A 217 -9.99 -7.81 0.48
CA ALA A 217 -9.21 -9.02 0.74
C ALA A 217 -7.71 -8.73 0.83
N LEU A 218 -7.18 -7.85 -0.05
CA LEU A 218 -5.78 -7.42 0.03
C LEU A 218 -5.45 -6.77 1.37
N TYR A 219 -6.37 -6.00 1.94
CA TYR A 219 -6.17 -5.32 3.22
C TYR A 219 -5.90 -6.27 4.38
N THR A 220 -6.44 -7.49 4.34
CA THR A 220 -6.26 -8.50 5.40
C THR A 220 -5.38 -9.68 4.99
N SER A 221 -4.72 -9.62 3.83
CA SER A 221 -3.97 -10.77 3.28
C SER A 221 -2.51 -10.86 3.70
N GLY A 222 -1.97 -9.80 4.29
CA GLY A 222 -0.54 -9.65 4.57
C GLY A 222 0.28 -9.17 3.37
N TYR A 223 -0.34 -8.95 2.20
CA TYR A 223 0.34 -8.55 0.97
C TYR A 223 0.04 -7.10 0.52
N TRP A 224 -0.51 -6.27 1.41
CA TRP A 224 -0.92 -4.89 1.12
C TRP A 224 0.19 -4.05 0.46
N ALA A 225 1.31 -3.83 1.16
CA ALA A 225 2.44 -3.08 0.61
C ALA A 225 3.03 -3.73 -0.64
N PRO A 226 3.41 -5.03 -0.64
CA PRO A 226 3.98 -5.67 -1.82
C PRO A 226 3.15 -5.48 -3.08
N VAL A 227 1.83 -5.68 -3.01
CA VAL A 227 0.97 -5.57 -4.20
C VAL A 227 0.86 -4.14 -4.69
N ILE A 228 0.61 -3.18 -3.79
CA ILE A 228 0.46 -1.78 -4.18
C ILE A 228 1.78 -1.23 -4.71
N ASP A 229 2.91 -1.57 -4.08
CA ASP A 229 4.24 -1.13 -4.49
C ASP A 229 4.64 -1.76 -5.83
N SER A 230 4.36 -3.06 -6.06
CA SER A 230 4.56 -3.70 -7.37
C SER A 230 3.69 -3.09 -8.47
N TRP A 231 2.41 -2.80 -8.19
CA TRP A 231 1.54 -2.11 -9.16
C TRP A 231 2.05 -0.70 -9.48
N MET A 232 2.52 0.02 -8.46
CA MET A 232 3.10 1.35 -8.64
C MET A 232 4.39 1.32 -9.47
N GLN A 233 5.27 0.33 -9.24
CA GLN A 233 6.46 0.13 -10.06
C GLN A 233 6.13 -0.18 -11.52
N LEU A 234 5.10 -1.01 -11.77
CA LEU A 234 4.61 -1.30 -13.10
C LEU A 234 4.13 -0.01 -13.81
N GLN A 235 3.36 0.81 -13.10
CA GLN A 235 2.88 2.10 -13.61
C GLN A 235 4.04 3.05 -13.94
N GLN A 236 5.06 3.13 -13.09
CA GLN A 236 6.21 4.01 -13.29
C GLN A 236 7.19 3.54 -14.36
N ASN A 237 7.47 2.25 -14.43
CA ASN A 237 8.60 1.73 -15.21
C ASN A 237 8.18 1.18 -16.56
N ILE A 238 6.89 0.87 -16.74
CA ILE A 238 6.38 0.24 -17.97
C ILE A 238 5.29 1.11 -18.61
N ILE A 239 4.22 1.46 -17.88
CA ILE A 239 3.11 2.25 -18.44
C ILE A 239 3.52 3.71 -18.70
N LYS A 240 4.17 4.36 -17.73
CA LYS A 240 4.75 5.71 -17.83
C LYS A 240 3.75 6.81 -18.22
N ASP A 241 2.50 6.70 -17.79
CA ASP A 241 1.46 7.70 -18.05
C ASP A 241 0.74 8.10 -16.76
N ASP A 242 0.96 9.34 -16.32
CA ASP A 242 0.40 9.88 -15.08
C ASP A 242 -1.12 10.07 -15.13
N LYS A 243 -1.68 10.29 -16.32
CA LYS A 243 -3.13 10.39 -16.50
C LYS A 243 -3.76 9.02 -16.33
N ILE A 244 -3.16 7.97 -16.90
CA ILE A 244 -3.62 6.59 -16.70
C ILE A 244 -3.49 6.20 -15.23
N LEU A 245 -2.35 6.47 -14.60
CA LEU A 245 -2.12 6.18 -13.18
C LEU A 245 -3.19 6.82 -12.27
N LEU A 246 -3.54 8.09 -12.51
CA LEU A 246 -4.57 8.78 -11.74
C LEU A 246 -5.97 8.17 -11.95
N GLU A 247 -6.35 7.90 -13.20
CA GLU A 247 -7.68 7.35 -13.51
C GLU A 247 -7.83 5.92 -13.00
N ASP A 248 -6.79 5.09 -13.14
CA ASP A 248 -6.78 3.72 -12.60
C ASP A 248 -6.90 3.75 -11.07
N THR A 249 -6.21 4.68 -10.39
CA THR A 249 -6.33 4.87 -8.93
C THR A 249 -7.75 5.23 -8.51
N LYS A 250 -8.40 6.17 -9.21
CA LYS A 250 -9.80 6.53 -8.94
C LYS A 250 -10.75 5.37 -9.21
N GLN A 251 -10.49 4.58 -10.26
CA GLN A 251 -11.28 3.39 -10.56
C GLN A 251 -11.14 2.32 -9.48
N ILE A 252 -9.96 2.15 -8.88
CA ILE A 252 -9.78 1.24 -7.76
C ILE A 252 -10.54 1.76 -6.53
N LEU A 253 -10.35 3.03 -6.17
CA LEU A 253 -11.03 3.66 -5.03
C LEU A 253 -12.55 3.57 -5.12
N SER A 254 -13.13 3.71 -6.31
CA SER A 254 -14.60 3.65 -6.50
C SER A 254 -15.20 2.25 -6.27
N ARG A 255 -14.38 1.19 -6.29
CA ARG A 255 -14.82 -0.19 -6.02
C ARG A 255 -14.72 -0.57 -4.54
N ILE A 256 -14.00 0.19 -3.72
CA ILE A 256 -13.83 -0.10 -2.28
C ILE A 256 -15.11 0.31 -1.55
N LYS A 257 -15.62 -0.55 -0.65
CA LYS A 257 -16.86 -0.30 0.09
C LYS A 257 -16.60 -0.02 1.56
N ASP A 258 -15.61 -0.66 2.16
CA ASP A 258 -15.20 -0.38 3.53
C ASP A 258 -14.43 0.94 3.65
N GLY A 259 -14.90 1.82 4.54
CA GLY A 259 -14.29 3.15 4.73
C GLY A 259 -12.87 3.14 5.30
N ASN A 260 -12.50 2.13 6.11
CA ASN A 260 -11.14 2.00 6.62
C ASN A 260 -10.19 1.54 5.51
N VAL A 261 -10.62 0.58 4.69
CA VAL A 261 -9.86 0.12 3.51
C VAL A 261 -9.70 1.28 2.51
N TYR A 262 -10.77 2.06 2.27
CA TYR A 262 -10.73 3.22 1.40
C TYR A 262 -9.71 4.25 1.89
N ALA A 263 -9.77 4.61 3.18
CA ALA A 263 -8.85 5.56 3.79
C ALA A 263 -7.39 5.05 3.74
N ALA A 264 -7.15 3.77 4.05
CA ALA A 264 -5.82 3.17 4.01
C ALA A 264 -5.24 3.14 2.59
N PHE A 265 -6.06 2.81 1.57
CA PHE A 265 -5.63 2.82 0.18
C PHE A 265 -5.30 4.23 -0.30
N ALA A 266 -6.19 5.19 -0.04
CA ALA A 266 -5.96 6.60 -0.38
C ALA A 266 -4.68 7.14 0.27
N GLU A 267 -4.44 6.81 1.54
CA GLU A 267 -3.24 7.22 2.26
C GLU A 267 -1.96 6.63 1.62
N LYS A 268 -1.94 5.31 1.37
CA LYS A 268 -0.79 4.65 0.75
C LYS A 268 -0.48 5.24 -0.61
N ILE A 269 -1.49 5.48 -1.46
CA ILE A 269 -1.26 6.05 -2.80
C ILE A 269 -0.79 7.49 -2.74
N ILE A 270 -1.38 8.33 -1.87
CA ILE A 270 -0.91 9.72 -1.69
C ILE A 270 0.56 9.73 -1.23
N LEU A 271 0.92 8.88 -0.27
CA LEU A 271 2.30 8.76 0.19
C LEU A 271 3.24 8.35 -0.95
N LEU A 272 2.84 7.40 -1.80
CA LEU A 272 3.62 6.98 -2.95
C LEU A 272 3.78 8.12 -3.98
N TYR A 273 2.70 8.82 -4.33
CA TYR A 273 2.77 9.97 -5.23
C TYR A 273 3.68 11.07 -4.69
N THR A 274 3.62 11.36 -3.38
CA THR A 274 4.54 12.30 -2.73
C THR A 274 5.99 11.83 -2.86
N LYS A 275 6.28 10.56 -2.56
CA LYS A 275 7.65 10.00 -2.71
C LYS A 275 8.16 10.08 -4.15
N MET A 276 7.26 10.01 -5.13
CA MET A 276 7.57 10.11 -6.55
C MET A 276 7.65 11.56 -7.05
N GLY A 277 7.38 12.55 -6.19
CA GLY A 277 7.33 13.97 -6.57
C GLY A 277 6.18 14.34 -7.51
N LYS A 278 5.10 13.56 -7.53
CA LYS A 278 3.93 13.77 -8.39
C LYS A 278 2.84 14.60 -7.70
N ASP A 279 3.17 15.84 -7.33
CA ASP A 279 2.27 16.71 -6.56
C ASP A 279 0.94 17.03 -7.27
N ASP A 280 0.92 17.12 -8.60
CA ASP A 280 -0.31 17.29 -9.36
C ASP A 280 -1.28 16.12 -9.16
N LEU A 281 -0.74 14.90 -9.05
CA LEU A 281 -1.53 13.71 -8.74
C LEU A 281 -1.97 13.71 -7.28
N VAL A 282 -1.11 14.12 -6.34
CA VAL A 282 -1.48 14.29 -4.93
C VAL A 282 -2.65 15.26 -4.80
N ASN A 283 -2.57 16.42 -5.44
CA ASN A 283 -3.62 17.45 -5.42
C ASN A 283 -4.93 16.91 -6.01
N SER A 284 -4.86 16.28 -7.18
CA SER A 284 -6.02 15.72 -7.88
C SER A 284 -6.69 14.61 -7.09
N LEU A 285 -5.89 13.71 -6.50
CA LEU A 285 -6.39 12.59 -5.72
C LEU A 285 -6.96 13.07 -4.38
N THR A 286 -6.31 14.01 -3.70
CA THR A 286 -6.81 14.61 -2.46
C THR A 286 -8.16 15.28 -2.67
N ALA A 287 -8.33 16.03 -3.78
CA ALA A 287 -9.60 16.66 -4.15
C ALA A 287 -10.71 15.65 -4.52
N TYR A 288 -10.33 14.46 -5.00
CA TYR A 288 -11.26 13.36 -5.26
C TYR A 288 -11.69 12.69 -3.94
N VAL A 289 -10.71 12.33 -3.10
CA VAL A 289 -10.91 11.63 -1.82
C VAL A 289 -11.69 12.46 -0.81
N SER A 290 -11.46 13.78 -0.75
CA SER A 290 -12.15 14.69 0.17
C SER A 290 -13.66 14.81 -0.06
N LYS A 291 -14.15 14.39 -1.24
CA LYS A 291 -15.56 14.40 -1.62
C LYS A 291 -16.27 13.06 -1.32
N SER A 292 -15.54 12.06 -0.85
CA SER A 292 -16.08 10.72 -0.62
C SER A 292 -16.70 10.59 0.78
N ASP A 293 -17.93 10.08 0.84
CA ASP A 293 -18.59 9.75 2.11
C ASP A 293 -17.96 8.55 2.83
N LEU A 294 -17.09 7.78 2.14
CA LEU A 294 -16.37 6.64 2.71
C LEU A 294 -15.11 7.04 3.48
N LEU A 295 -14.68 8.30 3.42
CA LEU A 295 -13.48 8.74 4.11
C LEU A 295 -13.71 8.80 5.64
N VAL A 296 -13.46 7.69 6.30
CA VAL A 296 -13.62 7.55 7.76
C VAL A 296 -12.25 7.66 8.42
N LYS A 297 -12.11 8.58 9.39
CA LYS A 297 -10.95 8.71 10.30
C LYS A 297 -9.60 8.54 9.60
N PRO A 298 -9.23 9.42 8.66
CA PRO A 298 -7.92 9.36 8.02
C PRO A 298 -6.81 9.39 9.07
N ASP A 299 -5.76 8.61 8.85
CA ASP A 299 -4.57 8.65 9.71
C ASP A 299 -3.87 10.02 9.55
N LYS A 300 -2.83 10.23 10.36
CA LYS A 300 -2.12 11.51 10.48
C LYS A 300 -1.71 12.06 9.11
N ASN A 301 -1.10 11.27 8.24
CA ASN A 301 -0.56 11.77 6.97
C ASN A 301 -1.67 12.24 6.03
N LEU A 302 -2.68 11.40 5.80
CA LEU A 302 -3.82 11.76 4.95
C LEU A 302 -4.56 12.97 5.51
N ARG A 303 -4.78 13.02 6.83
CA ARG A 303 -5.38 14.18 7.50
C ARG A 303 -4.54 15.45 7.32
N THR A 304 -3.21 15.36 7.46
CA THR A 304 -2.30 16.49 7.29
C THR A 304 -2.36 17.02 5.85
N VAL A 305 -2.32 16.16 4.83
CA VAL A 305 -2.44 16.58 3.42
C VAL A 305 -3.80 17.22 3.15
N LEU A 306 -4.90 16.60 3.63
CA LEU A 306 -6.26 17.13 3.47
C LEU A 306 -6.47 18.49 4.17
N SER A 307 -5.74 18.74 5.25
CA SER A 307 -5.80 20.00 6.01
C SER A 307 -4.87 21.07 5.44
N GLY A 308 -3.98 20.70 4.51
CA GLY A 308 -3.09 21.64 3.83
C GLY A 308 -3.85 22.60 2.91
N PRO A 309 -3.24 23.73 2.55
CA PRO A 309 -3.89 24.74 1.73
C PRO A 309 -4.02 24.28 0.27
N SER A 310 -5.20 24.45 -0.31
CA SER A 310 -5.43 24.20 -1.74
C SER A 310 -4.83 25.30 -2.62
N ILE A 311 -4.59 25.00 -3.90
CA ILE A 311 -4.25 26.02 -4.90
C ILE A 311 -5.39 27.07 -4.95
N GLY A 312 -5.02 28.35 -4.98
CA GLY A 312 -5.92 29.51 -4.89
C GLY A 312 -6.25 29.95 -3.46
N ALA A 313 -5.94 29.15 -2.43
CA ALA A 313 -6.08 29.54 -1.04
C ALA A 313 -5.03 30.59 -0.64
N ALA A 314 -5.31 31.36 0.42
CA ALA A 314 -4.30 32.21 1.02
C ALA A 314 -3.23 31.33 1.71
N ALA A 315 -1.97 31.67 1.51
CA ALA A 315 -0.85 30.99 2.14
C ALA A 315 -0.94 31.13 3.67
N PRO A 316 -0.91 30.03 4.44
CA PRO A 316 -0.91 30.08 5.90
C PRO A 316 0.25 30.93 6.43
N ALA A 317 0.01 31.71 7.48
CA ALA A 317 1.07 32.49 8.10
C ALA A 317 2.16 31.56 8.67
N LEU A 318 3.41 31.82 8.31
CA LEU A 318 4.57 31.08 8.81
C LEU A 318 4.77 31.41 10.28
N GLN A 319 4.91 30.38 11.11
CA GLN A 319 5.39 30.51 12.48
C GLN A 319 6.89 30.80 12.43
N ILE A 320 7.28 31.92 13.04
CA ILE A 320 8.67 32.36 13.19
C ILE A 320 8.98 32.53 14.68
N SER A 321 10.26 32.65 15.05
CA SER A 321 10.70 32.78 16.45
C SER A 321 9.99 33.90 17.23
N LYS A 322 9.57 34.97 16.54
CA LYS A 322 8.86 36.13 17.10
C LYS A 322 7.45 36.31 16.53
N GLY A 323 6.68 35.22 16.43
CA GLY A 323 5.25 35.27 16.10
C GLY A 323 4.92 34.70 14.73
N LYS A 324 4.14 35.45 13.93
CA LYS A 324 3.64 34.99 12.63
C LYS A 324 4.05 35.94 11.51
N LYS A 325 4.57 35.39 10.40
CA LYS A 325 4.84 36.11 9.16
C LYS A 325 3.77 35.79 8.13
N TRP A 326 3.07 36.81 7.66
CA TRP A 326 2.11 36.70 6.55
C TRP A 326 2.82 36.90 5.23
N ILE A 327 2.49 36.09 4.22
CA ILE A 327 3.06 36.19 2.89
C ILE A 327 2.19 37.12 2.05
N ASN A 328 2.73 38.27 1.65
CA ASN A 328 2.03 39.32 0.90
C ASN A 328 2.83 39.83 -0.31
N LYS A 329 3.81 39.04 -0.75
CA LYS A 329 4.66 39.27 -1.92
C LYS A 329 4.75 37.97 -2.71
N LYS A 330 5.22 38.08 -3.95
CA LYS A 330 5.59 36.90 -4.72
C LYS A 330 6.66 36.12 -3.96
N THR A 331 6.40 34.86 -3.66
CA THR A 331 7.28 34.04 -2.83
C THR A 331 7.42 32.64 -3.39
N VAL A 332 8.66 32.15 -3.43
CA VAL A 332 9.00 30.73 -3.52
C VAL A 332 9.24 30.25 -2.09
N LEU A 333 8.31 29.48 -1.55
CA LEU A 333 8.42 28.89 -0.22
C LEU A 333 8.89 27.45 -0.37
N PHE A 334 10.04 27.12 0.20
CA PHE A 334 10.70 25.84 0.02
C PHE A 334 10.81 25.09 1.35
N PHE A 335 10.16 23.93 1.46
CA PHE A 335 10.32 23.01 2.57
C PHE A 335 11.33 21.93 2.20
N TYR A 336 12.29 21.68 3.09
CA TYR A 336 13.37 20.72 2.86
C TYR A 336 13.81 20.04 4.15
N GLU A 337 14.64 19.02 4.03
CA GLU A 337 15.35 18.38 5.13
C GLU A 337 16.81 18.26 4.71
N SER A 338 17.76 18.66 5.56
CA SER A 338 19.18 18.52 5.25
C SER A 338 19.58 17.03 5.20
N GLY A 339 20.44 16.65 4.25
CA GLY A 339 20.88 15.26 4.07
C GLY A 339 19.88 14.37 3.32
N CYS A 340 18.71 14.90 2.97
CA CYS A 340 17.77 14.24 2.06
C CYS A 340 18.29 14.36 0.62
N ASN A 341 18.64 13.25 -0.04
CA ASN A 341 19.29 13.24 -1.37
C ASN A 341 18.56 14.09 -2.43
N ASN A 342 17.23 14.06 -2.46
CA ASN A 342 16.46 14.89 -3.38
C ASN A 342 16.45 16.37 -2.98
N CYS A 343 16.46 16.67 -1.67
CA CYS A 343 16.52 18.02 -1.14
C CYS A 343 17.85 18.68 -1.51
N GLU A 344 18.97 17.97 -1.37
CA GLU A 344 20.31 18.46 -1.73
C GLU A 344 20.38 18.92 -3.20
N ASN A 345 19.80 18.12 -4.10
CA ASN A 345 19.70 18.50 -5.51
C ASN A 345 18.89 19.77 -5.71
N GLU A 346 17.71 19.88 -5.10
CA GLU A 346 16.84 21.05 -5.24
C GLU A 346 17.40 22.30 -4.54
N ILE A 347 18.14 22.14 -3.44
CA ILE A 347 18.89 23.21 -2.78
C ILE A 347 19.92 23.79 -3.74
N HIS A 348 20.75 22.94 -4.38
CA HIS A 348 21.73 23.40 -5.36
C HIS A 348 21.08 24.11 -6.55
N GLN A 349 19.95 23.58 -7.06
CA GLN A 349 19.19 24.23 -8.13
C GLN A 349 18.66 25.61 -7.69
N LEU A 350 18.12 25.71 -6.47
CA LEU A 350 17.58 26.95 -5.93
C LEU A 350 18.65 28.01 -5.70
N ILE A 351 19.81 27.62 -5.15
CA ILE A 351 20.97 28.52 -4.99
C ILE A 351 21.48 28.97 -6.36
N GLY A 352 21.72 28.04 -7.28
CA GLY A 352 22.26 28.33 -8.61
C GLY A 352 21.35 29.24 -9.45
N ASN A 353 20.04 29.20 -9.25
CA ASN A 353 19.07 30.01 -9.98
C ASN A 353 18.51 31.19 -9.17
N TYR A 354 19.02 31.46 -7.96
CA TYR A 354 18.47 32.46 -7.06
C TYR A 354 18.38 33.86 -7.69
N GLN A 355 19.39 34.26 -8.46
CA GLN A 355 19.41 35.56 -9.13
C GLN A 355 18.27 35.71 -10.15
N ILE A 356 17.99 34.66 -10.94
CA ILE A 356 16.88 34.65 -11.91
C ILE A 356 15.54 34.75 -11.18
N ILE A 357 15.37 34.01 -10.09
CA ILE A 357 14.15 34.01 -9.26
C ILE A 357 13.90 35.41 -8.69
N LYS A 358 14.95 36.05 -8.18
CA LYS A 358 14.93 37.41 -7.63
C LYS A 358 14.61 38.45 -8.70
N GLU A 359 15.20 38.36 -9.89
CA GLU A 359 14.92 39.25 -11.03
C GLU A 359 13.46 39.14 -11.51
N LYS A 360 12.85 37.95 -11.38
CA LYS A 360 11.41 37.74 -11.62
C LYS A 360 10.51 38.23 -10.48
N GLY A 361 11.10 38.83 -9.45
CA GLY A 361 10.43 39.50 -8.34
C GLY A 361 9.96 38.57 -7.23
N TYR A 362 10.47 37.34 -7.15
CA TYR A 362 10.14 36.41 -6.07
C TYR A 362 11.12 36.57 -4.89
N GLU A 363 10.56 36.62 -3.67
CA GLU A 363 11.28 36.32 -2.43
C GLU A 363 11.46 34.80 -2.31
N VAL A 364 12.58 34.35 -1.76
CA VAL A 364 12.77 32.94 -1.38
C VAL A 364 12.72 32.83 0.13
N ILE A 365 11.90 31.91 0.64
CA ILE A 365 11.85 31.53 2.05
C ILE A 365 12.07 30.02 2.13
N SER A 366 13.00 29.57 2.97
CA SER A 366 13.21 28.14 3.21
C SER A 366 12.76 27.74 4.63
N VAL A 367 12.22 26.51 4.75
CA VAL A 367 11.75 25.93 6.00
C VAL A 367 12.31 24.50 6.13
N ALA A 368 13.23 24.29 7.06
CA ALA A 368 13.88 23.01 7.31
C ALA A 368 13.06 22.11 8.24
N ALA A 369 13.06 20.81 7.93
CA ALA A 369 12.53 19.73 8.74
C ALA A 369 13.58 19.11 9.68
N ASP A 370 14.74 19.75 9.84
CA ASP A 370 15.80 19.24 10.69
C ASP A 370 15.31 19.15 12.14
N ILE A 371 15.80 18.16 12.89
CA ILE A 371 15.45 17.95 14.30
C ILE A 371 16.62 18.30 15.24
N THR A 372 17.74 18.73 14.67
CA THR A 372 18.96 19.14 15.36
C THR A 372 19.45 20.47 14.80
N ASN A 373 20.13 21.26 15.64
CA ASN A 373 20.79 22.50 15.22
C ASN A 373 22.14 22.26 14.50
N GLU A 374 22.59 21.02 14.42
CA GLU A 374 23.79 20.60 13.70
C GLU A 374 23.38 20.01 12.36
N ALA A 375 23.55 20.78 11.28
CA ALA A 375 23.39 20.28 9.91
C ALA A 375 24.66 19.55 9.40
N GLY A 376 25.77 19.61 10.14
CA GLY A 376 27.02 18.96 9.80
C GLY A 376 27.52 19.33 8.40
N GLU A 377 27.83 18.32 7.60
CA GLU A 377 28.24 18.45 6.19
C GLU A 377 27.11 18.87 5.23
N HIS A 378 25.86 18.88 5.70
CA HIS A 378 24.67 19.31 4.95
C HIS A 378 24.26 20.75 5.29
N SER A 379 25.20 21.54 5.84
CA SER A 379 25.03 22.98 6.04
C SER A 379 25.13 23.71 4.70
N HIS A 380 24.20 24.62 4.43
CA HIS A 380 24.12 25.37 3.19
C HIS A 380 24.20 26.87 3.43
N ASP A 381 25.04 27.55 2.63
CA ASP A 381 25.11 29.00 2.62
C ASP A 381 24.03 29.58 1.70
N PHE A 382 22.81 29.72 2.22
CA PHE A 382 21.70 30.25 1.44
C PHE A 382 21.83 31.77 1.21
N PRO A 383 21.68 32.25 -0.04
CA PRO A 383 21.82 33.68 -0.38
C PRO A 383 20.57 34.53 -0.06
N TRP A 384 19.51 33.93 0.49
CA TRP A 384 18.30 34.63 0.93
C TRP A 384 18.23 34.72 2.47
N ALA A 385 17.52 35.74 2.96
CA ALA A 385 17.53 36.10 4.37
C ALA A 385 16.63 35.22 5.26
N GLU A 386 15.47 34.78 4.75
CA GLU A 386 14.47 34.09 5.58
C GLU A 386 14.67 32.56 5.49
N GLN A 387 15.26 32.01 6.55
CA GLN A 387 15.54 30.59 6.70
C GLN A 387 14.98 30.15 8.05
N LEU A 388 14.01 29.25 8.04
CA LEU A 388 13.27 28.83 9.23
C LEU A 388 13.61 27.39 9.57
N CYS A 389 13.92 27.13 10.84
CA CYS A 389 13.99 25.78 11.39
C CYS A 389 13.54 25.84 12.85
N ASP A 390 12.56 25.00 13.23
CA ASP A 390 12.03 24.94 14.59
C ASP A 390 12.45 23.68 15.35
N TYR A 391 13.28 22.84 14.71
CA TYR A 391 13.80 21.58 15.23
C TYR A 391 12.73 20.54 15.61
N LYS A 392 11.53 20.62 15.00
CA LYS A 392 10.42 19.67 15.23
C LYS A 392 10.13 18.77 14.04
N GLY A 393 10.93 18.90 12.97
CA GLY A 393 10.71 18.23 11.70
C GLY A 393 9.29 18.33 11.17
N PHE A 394 8.78 17.24 10.59
CA PHE A 394 7.42 17.20 10.03
C PHE A 394 6.31 17.43 11.07
N ALA A 395 6.61 17.32 12.38
CA ALA A 395 5.65 17.65 13.43
C ALA A 395 5.57 19.16 13.73
N GLY A 396 6.47 19.98 13.16
CA GLY A 396 6.47 21.42 13.31
C GLY A 396 5.22 22.09 12.72
N PRO A 397 4.73 23.19 13.31
CA PRO A 397 3.52 23.88 12.85
C PRO A 397 3.58 24.32 11.39
N ASN A 398 4.74 24.72 10.85
CA ASN A 398 4.83 25.12 9.44
C ASN A 398 4.57 23.93 8.50
N PHE A 399 5.14 22.75 8.81
CA PHE A 399 4.88 21.52 8.05
C PHE A 399 3.42 21.07 8.16
N GLN A 400 2.85 21.12 9.36
CA GLN A 400 1.44 20.76 9.57
C GLN A 400 0.49 21.74 8.85
N ASN A 401 0.72 23.05 8.97
CA ASN A 401 -0.13 24.07 8.37
C ASN A 401 -0.12 24.05 6.84
N TYR A 402 1.00 23.63 6.23
CA TYR A 402 1.14 23.52 4.78
C TYR A 402 0.84 22.10 4.25
N GLY A 403 0.46 21.15 5.10
CA GLY A 403 0.14 19.79 4.68
C GLY A 403 1.34 19.05 4.09
N ILE A 404 2.51 19.21 4.70
CA ILE A 404 3.78 18.63 4.25
C ILE A 404 3.99 17.29 4.92
N ILE A 405 4.01 16.22 4.12
CA ILE A 405 4.28 14.85 4.54
C ILE A 405 5.53 14.26 3.87
N GLY A 406 6.23 15.07 3.07
CA GLY A 406 7.47 14.72 2.40
C GLY A 406 8.16 15.97 1.85
N THR A 407 9.48 15.88 1.69
CA THR A 407 10.37 16.92 1.16
C THR A 407 11.18 16.35 -0.01
N PRO A 408 11.72 17.17 -0.92
CA PRO A 408 11.53 18.62 -1.05
C PRO A 408 10.11 19.03 -1.44
N MET A 409 9.70 20.25 -1.09
CA MET A 409 8.40 20.80 -1.49
C MET A 409 8.45 22.32 -1.70
N PHE A 410 8.12 22.77 -2.91
CA PHE A 410 7.97 24.17 -3.28
C PHE A 410 6.50 24.58 -3.29
N PHE A 411 6.20 25.76 -2.74
CA PHE A 411 4.99 26.52 -3.04
C PHE A 411 5.36 27.77 -3.81
N VAL A 412 4.62 28.04 -4.88
CA VAL A 412 4.66 29.32 -5.58
C VAL A 412 3.47 30.15 -5.09
N ILE A 413 3.77 31.35 -4.63
CA ILE A 413 2.79 32.26 -4.02
C ILE A 413 2.81 33.59 -4.77
N ASP A 414 1.65 34.13 -5.11
CA ASP A 414 1.51 35.40 -5.83
C ASP A 414 1.64 36.64 -4.92
N ASN A 415 1.58 37.82 -5.53
CA ASN A 415 1.68 39.10 -4.81
C ASN A 415 0.49 39.41 -3.89
N LYS A 416 -0.58 38.60 -3.90
CA LYS A 416 -1.72 38.69 -2.98
C LYS A 416 -1.64 37.64 -1.87
N GLY A 417 -0.54 36.89 -1.80
CA GLY A 417 -0.38 35.81 -0.83
C GLY A 417 -1.20 34.57 -1.17
N LYS A 418 -1.62 34.39 -2.43
CA LYS A 418 -2.36 33.19 -2.87
C LYS A 418 -1.40 32.15 -3.42
N ILE A 419 -1.61 30.90 -3.03
CA ILE A 419 -0.85 29.76 -3.54
C ILE A 419 -1.26 29.51 -4.99
N THR A 420 -0.31 29.56 -5.92
CA THR A 420 -0.54 29.31 -7.35
C THR A 420 -0.05 27.95 -7.81
N GLY A 421 0.78 27.26 -7.01
CA GLY A 421 1.22 25.90 -7.31
C GLY A 421 2.02 25.27 -6.18
N ARG A 422 2.15 23.95 -6.26
CA ARG A 422 2.85 23.07 -5.30
C ARG A 422 3.65 22.04 -6.11
N PHE A 423 4.97 21.95 -5.89
CA PHE A 423 5.87 21.18 -6.75
C PHE A 423 7.03 20.56 -5.99
N ALA A 424 7.40 19.32 -6.29
CA ALA A 424 8.59 18.68 -5.71
C ALA A 424 9.90 19.25 -6.26
N ARG A 425 9.89 19.79 -7.49
CA ARG A 425 11.10 20.30 -8.17
C ARG A 425 10.96 21.76 -8.57
N LEU A 426 12.06 22.52 -8.47
CA LEU A 426 12.10 23.92 -8.86
C LEU A 426 11.76 24.13 -10.34
N VAL A 427 12.23 23.24 -11.21
CA VAL A 427 11.98 23.34 -12.66
C VAL A 427 10.49 23.27 -13.01
N ASP A 428 9.71 22.50 -12.26
CA ASP A 428 8.27 22.30 -12.49
C ASP A 428 7.45 23.52 -12.09
N THR A 429 8.01 24.42 -11.26
CA THR A 429 7.36 25.68 -10.89
C THR A 429 7.11 26.60 -12.09
N GLY A 430 7.80 26.37 -13.21
CA GLY A 430 7.78 27.25 -14.38
C GLY A 430 8.50 28.58 -14.18
N ILE A 431 9.01 28.88 -12.98
CA ILE A 431 9.66 30.16 -12.68
C ILE A 431 10.94 30.34 -13.50
N LEU A 432 11.65 29.27 -13.81
CA LEU A 432 12.89 29.34 -14.59
C LEU A 432 12.62 29.50 -16.10
N SER A 433 11.41 29.20 -16.58
CA SER A 433 11.06 29.33 -17.99
C SER A 433 10.97 30.82 -18.41
N ASN A 434 11.51 31.15 -19.58
CA ASN A 434 11.33 32.46 -20.19
C ASN A 434 10.01 32.47 -20.96
N ALA A 435 9.34 33.63 -21.06
CA ALA A 435 8.06 33.79 -21.77
C ALA A 435 8.13 33.54 -23.30
N HIS A 436 9.20 32.92 -23.81
CA HIS A 436 9.45 32.67 -25.23
C HIS A 436 9.58 31.20 -25.60
N THR A 437 9.38 30.25 -24.68
CA THR A 437 9.46 28.80 -24.96
C THR A 437 8.16 28.04 -24.71
N MET A 438 7.01 28.69 -24.89
CA MET A 438 5.70 28.02 -24.94
C MET A 438 5.09 28.08 -26.34
N THR A 439 5.76 27.46 -27.30
CA THR A 439 5.10 26.81 -28.43
C THR A 439 5.32 25.31 -28.27
N LYS A 440 4.43 24.65 -27.52
CA LYS A 440 4.23 23.21 -27.68
C LYS A 440 3.65 23.01 -29.07
N GLN A 441 4.40 22.35 -29.95
CA GLN A 441 3.83 21.73 -31.14
C GLN A 441 2.81 20.68 -30.67
N GLU A 442 1.62 20.76 -31.25
CA GLU A 442 0.45 19.90 -31.01
C GLU A 442 0.69 18.44 -31.37
#